data_AF-A0A165AW98-F1
#
_entry.id   AF-A0A165AW98-F1
#
_cell.length_a   1.000
_cell.length_b   1.000
_cell.length_c   1.000
_cell.angle_alpha   90.00
_cell.angle_beta   90.00
_cell.angle_gamma   90.00
#
_symmetry.space_group_name_H-M   'P 1'
#
loop_
_entity.id
_entity.type
_entity.pdbx_description
1 polymer ?
#
loop_
_entity_poly.entity_id
_entity_poly.type
_entity_poly.pdbx_seq_one_letter_code
_entity_poly.pdbx_strand_id
1 'polypeptide(L)'
;MEECLDGIDAIPMRGYCTVLVGQPVRSRIRTPTRAAVSTNGRFIQALRKKAKQAAGVDVIEATVTELVECQVTGRVLCVRAIRKQDGGEGAQMAAAEKETFLADLTVVADECLSNVRTKVLGEVGVKPALKSHFVGVMCACRLLSMAQSRS
;
A
#
# COMPACT_ATOMS: atom_id res chain seq x y z
N MET A 1 -11.77 9.61 5.69
CA MET A 1 -11.11 8.28 5.76
C MET A 1 -10.45 8.01 7.12
N GLU A 2 -10.33 8.99 8.03
CA GLU A 2 -9.67 8.80 9.34
C GLU A 2 -10.29 7.70 10.21
N GLU A 3 -11.61 7.51 10.12
CA GLU A 3 -12.35 6.43 10.80
C GLU A 3 -11.84 5.02 10.45
N CYS A 4 -11.08 4.83 9.37
CA CYS A 4 -10.50 3.53 9.04
C CYS A 4 -9.40 3.09 10.04
N LEU A 5 -9.01 3.96 10.97
CA LEU A 5 -8.15 3.64 12.11
C LEU A 5 -8.92 3.09 13.32
N ASP A 6 -10.25 3.17 13.30
CA ASP A 6 -11.09 2.70 14.41
C ASP A 6 -11.31 1.19 14.34
N GLY A 7 -11.23 0.53 15.50
CA GLY A 7 -11.50 -0.91 15.63
C GLY A 7 -10.42 -1.83 15.03
N ILE A 8 -9.22 -1.32 14.72
CA ILE A 8 -8.10 -2.12 14.18
C ILE A 8 -6.89 -2.23 15.12
N ASP A 9 -7.07 -1.92 16.40
CA ASP A 9 -6.01 -1.82 17.41
C ASP A 9 -4.91 -0.81 17.03
N ALA A 10 -5.30 0.30 16.39
CA ALA A 10 -4.38 1.37 16.06
C ALA A 10 -3.89 2.06 17.34
N ILE A 11 -2.56 2.14 17.50
CA ILE A 11 -1.92 2.75 18.66
C ILE A 11 -1.58 4.21 18.33
N PRO A 12 -2.07 5.19 19.10
CA PRO A 12 -1.77 6.59 18.84
C PRO A 12 -0.27 6.88 19.05
N MET A 13 0.36 7.45 18.03
CA MET A 13 1.77 7.86 18.06
C MET A 13 1.88 9.31 18.55
N ARG A 14 2.52 9.51 19.70
CA ARG A 14 2.70 10.86 20.30
C ARG A 14 4.06 11.49 20.00
N GLY A 15 4.97 10.72 19.43
CA GLY A 15 6.38 11.06 19.28
C GLY A 15 7.22 9.82 19.10
N TYR A 16 8.54 10.02 19.13
CA TYR A 16 9.52 8.95 19.03
C TYR A 16 10.71 9.25 19.92
N CYS A 17 11.51 8.23 20.22
CA CYS A 17 12.72 8.34 21.00
C CYS A 17 13.89 7.90 20.13
N THR A 18 14.84 8.80 19.90
CA THR A 18 16.10 8.48 19.23
C THR A 18 17.12 8.15 20.30
N VAL A 19 17.80 7.01 20.20
CA VAL A 19 18.86 6.62 21.14
C VAL A 19 20.19 6.71 20.40
N LEU A 20 21.05 7.63 20.83
CA LEU A 20 22.42 7.77 20.32
C LEU A 20 23.40 7.40 21.43
N VAL A 21 24.17 6.32 21.26
CA VAL A 21 25.17 5.86 22.25
C VAL A 21 24.57 5.73 23.67
N GLY A 22 23.37 5.16 23.77
CA GLY A 22 22.67 4.99 25.04
C GLY A 22 22.02 6.26 25.61
N GLN A 23 22.16 7.42 24.96
CA GLN A 23 21.48 8.65 25.38
C GLN A 23 20.13 8.80 24.65
N PRO A 24 19.00 8.71 25.37
CA PRO A 24 17.69 8.86 24.76
C PRO A 24 17.33 10.34 24.59
N VAL A 25 17.09 10.75 23.34
CA VAL A 25 16.51 12.05 22.99
C VAL A 25 15.05 11.83 22.59
N ARG A 26 14.13 12.43 23.34
CA ARG A 26 12.69 12.31 23.10
C ARG A 26 12.18 13.47 22.26
N SER A 27 11.62 13.16 21.10
CA SER A 27 10.97 14.12 20.21
C SER A 27 9.47 13.95 20.28
N ARG A 28 8.75 15.03 20.57
CA ARG A 28 7.28 15.06 20.58
C ARG A 28 6.77 15.65 19.28
N ILE A 29 5.68 15.09 18.78
CA ILE A 29 4.96 15.70 17.65
C ILE A 29 4.29 16.98 18.19
N ARG A 30 4.54 18.11 17.51
CA ARG A 30 4.10 19.46 17.97
C ARG A 30 2.60 19.69 17.78
N THR A 31 2.00 19.09 16.76
CA THR A 31 0.58 19.26 16.42
C THR A 31 -0.22 18.01 16.79
N PRO A 32 -1.51 18.17 17.16
CA PRO A 32 -2.41 17.05 17.40
C PRO A 32 -2.82 16.43 16.05
N THR A 33 -1.87 15.79 15.36
CA THR A 33 -2.20 14.90 14.25
C THR A 33 -2.59 13.55 14.82
N ARG A 34 -3.63 12.93 14.25
CA ARG A 34 -4.07 11.57 14.60
C ARG A 34 -3.13 10.55 13.95
N ALA A 35 -1.84 10.65 14.28
CA ALA A 35 -0.84 9.68 13.88
C ALA A 35 -1.05 8.39 14.66
N ALA A 36 -1.07 7.26 13.97
CA ALA A 36 -1.24 5.97 14.60
C ALA A 36 -0.39 4.89 13.92
N VAL A 37 0.03 3.93 14.71
CA VAL A 37 0.68 2.70 14.24
C VAL A 37 -0.37 1.60 14.25
N SER A 38 -0.49 0.85 13.16
CA SER A 38 -1.45 -0.25 13.03
C SER A 38 -0.89 -1.37 12.17
N THR A 39 -1.55 -2.54 12.22
CA THR A 39 -1.27 -3.64 11.30
C THR A 39 -1.73 -3.26 9.89
N ASN A 40 -0.79 -3.21 8.94
CA ASN A 40 -1.06 -2.80 7.56
C ASN A 40 -2.27 -3.54 6.94
N GLY A 41 -2.33 -4.87 7.10
CA GLY A 41 -3.43 -5.68 6.57
C GLY A 41 -4.82 -5.25 7.07
N ARG A 42 -4.97 -4.95 8.36
CA ARG A 42 -6.26 -4.49 8.93
C ARG A 42 -6.63 -3.09 8.43
N PHE A 43 -5.63 -2.21 8.35
CA PHE A 43 -5.84 -0.85 7.85
C PHE A 43 -6.28 -0.84 6.37
N ILE A 44 -5.61 -1.61 5.51
CA ILE A 44 -5.97 -1.75 4.09
C ILE A 44 -7.35 -2.38 3.93
N GLN A 45 -7.72 -3.37 4.75
CA GLN A 45 -9.07 -3.94 4.74
C GLN A 45 -10.14 -2.92 5.14
N ALA A 46 -9.88 -2.09 6.16
CA ALA A 46 -10.80 -1.02 6.55
C ALA A 46 -11.00 0.02 5.44
N LEU A 47 -9.91 0.42 4.77
CA LEU A 47 -9.96 1.32 3.61
C LEU A 47 -10.77 0.72 2.45
N ARG A 48 -10.51 -0.54 2.09
CA ARG A 48 -11.24 -1.26 1.04
C ARG A 48 -12.73 -1.38 1.38
N LYS A 49 -13.06 -1.70 2.63
CA LYS A 49 -14.45 -1.79 3.10
C LYS A 49 -15.18 -0.46 2.94
N LYS A 50 -14.56 0.66 3.33
CA LYS A 50 -15.16 1.99 3.20
C LYS A 50 -15.29 2.43 1.73
N ALA A 51 -14.30 2.15 0.90
CA ALA A 51 -14.35 2.44 -0.53
C ALA A 51 -15.48 1.70 -1.25
N LYS A 52 -15.68 0.41 -0.94
CA LYS A 52 -16.78 -0.42 -1.49
C LYS A 52 -18.18 0.08 -1.18
N GLN A 53 -18.34 0.92 -0.15
CA GLN A 53 -19.62 1.48 0.25
C GLN A 53 -19.95 2.79 -0.46
N ALA A 54 -18.98 3.39 -1.16
CA ALA A 54 -19.19 4.63 -1.89
C ALA A 54 -20.01 4.38 -3.17
N ALA A 55 -20.90 5.32 -3.50
CA ALA A 55 -21.66 5.26 -4.74
C ALA A 55 -20.73 5.37 -5.96
N GLY A 56 -21.01 4.58 -7.00
CA GLY A 56 -20.22 4.58 -8.24
C GLY A 56 -18.87 3.87 -8.14
N VAL A 57 -18.65 3.06 -7.08
CA VAL A 57 -17.43 2.26 -6.91
C VAL A 57 -17.76 0.78 -7.09
N ASP A 58 -17.21 0.19 -8.15
CA ASP A 58 -17.21 -1.26 -8.37
C ASP A 58 -15.81 -1.82 -8.09
N VAL A 59 -15.75 -2.95 -7.37
CA VAL A 59 -14.48 -3.61 -7.04
C VAL A 59 -14.40 -4.95 -7.71
N ILE A 60 -13.34 -5.13 -8.51
CA ILE A 60 -13.08 -6.34 -9.28
C ILE A 60 -11.78 -6.96 -8.77
N GLU A 61 -11.82 -8.22 -8.36
CA GLU A 61 -10.61 -8.98 -8.02
C GLU A 61 -9.98 -9.53 -9.30
N ALA A 62 -8.98 -8.82 -9.81
CA ALA A 62 -8.29 -9.18 -11.04
C ALA A 62 -6.82 -8.77 -10.99
N THR A 63 -5.99 -9.47 -11.76
CA THR A 63 -4.58 -9.12 -11.98
C THR A 63 -4.46 -8.38 -13.30
N VAL A 64 -4.05 -7.10 -13.24
CA VAL A 64 -3.77 -6.30 -14.44
C VAL A 64 -2.54 -6.85 -15.15
N THR A 65 -2.68 -7.10 -16.45
CA THR A 65 -1.60 -7.67 -17.29
C THR A 65 -1.03 -6.64 -18.27
N GLU A 66 -1.84 -5.72 -18.77
CA GLU A 66 -1.41 -4.74 -19.77
C GLU A 66 -2.26 -3.46 -19.76
N LEU A 67 -1.58 -2.36 -20.13
CA LEU A 67 -2.21 -1.11 -20.53
C LEU A 67 -2.21 -1.07 -22.06
N VAL A 68 -3.35 -0.72 -22.65
CA VAL A 68 -3.53 -0.61 -24.10
C VAL A 68 -3.57 0.85 -24.48
N GLU A 69 -2.68 1.25 -25.38
CA GLU A 69 -2.51 2.65 -25.80
C GLU A 69 -2.92 2.84 -27.27
N CYS A 70 -3.37 4.04 -27.58
CA CYS A 70 -3.59 4.47 -28.95
C CYS A 70 -2.25 4.63 -29.66
N GLN A 71 -2.04 3.93 -30.78
CA GLN A 71 -0.79 3.99 -31.53
C GLN A 71 -0.47 5.37 -32.13
N VAL A 72 -1.47 6.23 -32.28
CA VAL A 72 -1.31 7.57 -32.87
C VAL A 72 -1.07 8.63 -31.80
N THR A 73 -1.80 8.58 -30.69
CA THR A 73 -1.77 9.63 -29.66
C THR A 73 -0.96 9.26 -28.42
N GLY A 74 -0.61 7.98 -28.24
CA GLY A 74 0.03 7.47 -27.02
C GLY A 74 -0.90 7.44 -25.79
N ARG A 75 -2.18 7.79 -25.94
CA ARG A 75 -3.13 7.82 -24.82
C ARG A 75 -3.54 6.39 -24.42
N VAL A 76 -3.54 6.09 -23.13
CA VAL A 76 -4.10 4.85 -22.58
C VAL A 76 -5.62 4.83 -22.80
N LEU A 77 -6.12 3.78 -23.46
CA LEU A 77 -7.53 3.58 -23.80
C LEU A 77 -8.22 2.58 -22.87
N CYS A 78 -7.52 1.51 -22.50
CA CYS A 78 -8.06 0.48 -21.64
C CYS A 78 -6.98 -0.30 -20.88
N VAL A 79 -7.43 -1.08 -19.91
CA VAL A 79 -6.63 -2.02 -19.13
C VAL A 79 -7.12 -3.42 -19.44
N ARG A 80 -6.20 -4.37 -19.69
CA ARG A 80 -6.57 -5.79 -19.69
C ARG A 80 -6.13 -6.48 -18.42
N ALA A 81 -7.07 -7.21 -17.83
CA ALA A 81 -6.85 -7.92 -16.59
C ALA A 81 -7.44 -9.33 -16.67
N ILE A 82 -6.89 -10.21 -15.85
CA ILE A 82 -7.37 -11.58 -15.69
C ILE A 82 -8.12 -11.63 -14.36
N ARG A 83 -9.44 -11.89 -14.39
CA ARG A 83 -10.21 -12.09 -13.17
C ARG A 83 -9.71 -13.34 -12.44
N LYS A 84 -9.66 -13.26 -11.12
CA LYS A 84 -9.43 -14.44 -10.30
C LYS A 84 -10.72 -15.28 -10.31
N GLN A 85 -10.64 -16.53 -10.74
CA GLN A 85 -11.77 -17.47 -10.64
C GLN A 85 -11.86 -18.02 -9.22
N ASP A 86 -13.08 -18.31 -8.75
CA ASP A 86 -13.37 -18.88 -7.43
C ASP A 86 -12.90 -20.34 -7.32
N GLY A 87 -11.58 -20.54 -7.31
CA GLY A 87 -10.97 -21.87 -7.39
C GLY A 87 -9.51 -21.90 -6.97
N GLY A 88 -9.20 -21.47 -5.74
CA GLY A 88 -7.95 -21.80 -5.02
C GLY A 88 -6.63 -21.29 -5.59
N GLU A 89 -5.64 -21.15 -4.71
CA GLU A 89 -4.26 -20.85 -5.09
C GLU A 89 -3.66 -22.03 -5.86
N GLY A 90 -3.58 -21.92 -7.19
CA GLY A 90 -2.93 -22.93 -8.05
C GLY A 90 -3.59 -23.22 -9.39
N ALA A 91 -4.75 -22.64 -9.72
CA ALA A 91 -5.37 -22.86 -11.03
C ALA A 91 -4.55 -22.20 -12.16
N GLN A 92 -4.07 -23.05 -13.07
CA GLN A 92 -3.30 -22.75 -14.28
C GLN A 92 -3.66 -21.40 -14.94
N MET A 93 -2.68 -20.49 -15.02
CA MET A 93 -2.73 -19.25 -15.81
C MET A 93 -2.82 -19.46 -17.34
N ALA A 94 -2.94 -20.69 -17.82
CA ALA A 94 -2.75 -21.03 -19.23
C ALA A 94 -3.94 -20.73 -20.14
N ALA A 95 -5.15 -20.49 -19.59
CA ALA A 95 -6.34 -20.21 -20.41
C ALA A 95 -7.36 -19.29 -19.72
N ALA A 96 -6.94 -18.46 -18.77
CA ALA A 96 -7.85 -17.48 -18.17
C ALA A 96 -8.10 -16.34 -19.17
N GLU A 97 -9.36 -16.11 -19.54
CA GLU A 97 -9.74 -15.08 -20.50
C GLU A 97 -9.34 -13.69 -20.00
N LYS A 98 -8.65 -12.93 -20.87
CA LYS A 98 -8.28 -11.55 -20.60
C LYS A 98 -9.49 -10.65 -20.87
N GLU A 99 -10.02 -10.04 -19.82
CA GLU A 99 -11.09 -9.07 -19.92
C GLU A 99 -10.51 -7.66 -20.14
N THR A 100 -11.23 -6.83 -20.88
CA THR A 100 -10.82 -5.47 -21.21
C THR A 100 -11.73 -4.46 -20.51
N PHE A 101 -11.13 -3.55 -19.74
CA PHE A 101 -11.80 -2.48 -19.03
C PHE A 101 -11.46 -1.13 -19.68
N LEU A 102 -12.46 -0.52 -20.33
CA LEU A 102 -12.34 0.79 -20.99
C LEU A 102 -12.60 1.91 -19.98
N ALA A 103 -11.76 2.95 -20.01
CA ALA A 103 -11.93 4.14 -19.18
C ALA A 103 -11.26 5.35 -19.83
N ASP A 104 -11.85 6.54 -19.64
CA ASP A 104 -11.26 7.79 -20.11
C ASP A 104 -9.99 8.18 -19.34
N LEU A 105 -9.88 7.72 -18.09
CA LEU A 105 -8.76 7.94 -17.19
C LEU A 105 -8.43 6.66 -16.43
N THR A 106 -7.15 6.26 -16.47
CA THR A 106 -6.62 5.12 -15.71
C THR A 106 -5.63 5.63 -14.67
N VAL A 107 -5.86 5.32 -13.40
CA VAL A 107 -4.93 5.63 -12.31
C VAL A 107 -4.18 4.36 -11.91
N VAL A 108 -2.86 4.38 -12.06
CA VAL A 108 -1.97 3.27 -11.68
C VAL A 108 -1.44 3.49 -10.27
N ALA A 109 -1.71 2.53 -9.37
CA ALA A 109 -1.28 2.57 -7.97
C ALA A 109 -0.79 1.19 -7.48
N ASP A 110 -0.01 0.49 -8.31
CA ASP A 110 0.47 -0.87 -8.07
C ASP A 110 1.84 -0.92 -7.35
N GLU A 111 1.85 -0.48 -6.08
CA GLU A 111 2.96 -0.60 -5.12
C GLU A 111 4.38 -0.23 -5.67
N CYS A 112 5.44 -0.56 -4.92
CA CYS A 112 6.81 -0.24 -5.31
C CYS A 112 7.37 -1.19 -6.40
N LEU A 113 6.75 -2.36 -6.58
CA LEU A 113 7.12 -3.40 -7.55
C LEU A 113 6.26 -3.36 -8.82
N SER A 114 5.69 -2.19 -9.12
CA SER A 114 4.84 -1.96 -10.30
C SER A 114 5.39 -2.58 -11.59
N ASN A 115 4.55 -3.36 -12.25
CA ASN A 115 4.86 -3.99 -13.54
C ASN A 115 4.65 -3.04 -14.72
N VAL A 116 3.88 -1.98 -14.53
CA VAL A 116 3.50 -1.03 -15.60
C VAL A 116 4.21 0.31 -15.49
N ARG A 117 4.93 0.59 -14.40
CA ARG A 117 5.66 1.86 -14.18
C ARG A 117 6.53 2.28 -15.37
N THR A 118 7.30 1.36 -15.94
CA THR A 118 8.18 1.67 -17.08
C THR A 118 7.40 2.05 -18.33
N LYS A 119 6.22 1.45 -18.54
CA LYS A 119 5.34 1.82 -19.66
C LYS A 119 4.79 3.24 -19.46
N VAL A 120 4.33 3.56 -18.25
CA VAL A 120 3.73 4.87 -17.94
C VAL A 120 4.76 6.00 -17.95
N LEU A 121 5.96 5.78 -17.41
CA LEU A 121 6.97 6.83 -17.27
C LEU A 121 7.92 6.92 -18.48
N GLY A 122 7.96 5.90 -19.34
CA GLY A 122 8.81 5.87 -20.54
C GLY A 122 10.26 6.22 -20.24
N GLU A 123 10.84 7.07 -21.09
CA GLU A 123 12.23 7.53 -20.99
C GLU A 123 12.49 8.46 -19.80
N VAL A 124 11.44 9.07 -19.24
CA VAL A 124 11.52 9.93 -18.05
C VAL A 124 11.58 9.07 -16.76
N GLY A 125 11.29 7.77 -16.87
CA GLY A 125 11.29 6.83 -15.76
C GLY A 125 12.68 6.65 -15.13
N VAL A 126 12.82 7.06 -13.88
CA VAL A 126 14.03 6.79 -13.10
C VAL A 126 14.01 5.35 -12.58
N LYS A 127 15.06 4.58 -12.89
CA LYS A 127 15.21 3.23 -12.35
C LYS A 127 15.39 3.29 -10.83
N PRO A 128 14.56 2.59 -10.04
CA PRO A 128 14.71 2.61 -8.58
C PRO A 128 16.04 1.97 -8.17
N ALA A 129 16.76 2.65 -7.28
CA ALA A 129 18.00 2.16 -6.71
C ALA A 129 17.74 1.57 -5.32
N LEU A 130 17.99 0.27 -5.15
CA LEU A 130 17.91 -0.39 -3.85
C LEU A 130 19.04 0.10 -2.95
N LYS A 131 18.69 0.71 -1.82
CA LYS A 131 19.67 1.26 -0.86
C LYS A 131 20.02 0.29 0.27
N SER A 132 19.02 -0.42 0.79
CA SER A 132 19.16 -1.34 1.91
C SER A 132 17.92 -2.25 2.01
N HIS A 133 17.95 -3.17 2.98
CA HIS A 133 16.82 -4.03 3.33
C HIS A 133 16.39 -3.75 4.76
N PHE A 134 15.08 -3.68 5.01
CA PHE A 134 14.51 -3.68 6.35
C PHE A 134 14.10 -5.10 6.73
N VAL A 135 14.55 -5.58 7.88
CA VAL A 135 14.16 -6.88 8.45
C VAL A 135 13.32 -6.61 9.69
N GLY A 136 12.03 -6.95 9.63
CA GLY A 136 11.10 -6.77 10.74
C GLY A 136 10.86 -8.08 11.48
N VAL A 137 10.83 -8.02 12.81
CA VAL A 137 10.44 -9.14 13.68
C VAL A 137 9.39 -8.64 14.67
N MET A 138 8.35 -9.44 14.91
CA MET A 138 7.36 -9.15 15.94
C MET A 138 7.80 -9.78 17.26
N CYS A 139 8.01 -8.95 18.27
CA CYS A 139 8.36 -9.40 19.61
C CYS A 139 7.12 -9.36 20.50
N ALA A 140 6.81 -10.47 21.18
CA ALA A 140 5.85 -10.46 22.26
C ALA A 140 6.38 -9.58 23.41
N CYS A 141 5.54 -8.71 23.94
CA CYS A 141 5.97 -7.73 24.94
C CYS A 141 6.34 -8.43 26.26
N ARG A 142 7.63 -8.39 26.60
CA ARG A 142 8.11 -8.36 27.99
C ARG A 142 8.41 -6.90 28.28
N LEU A 143 7.78 -6.31 29.30
CA LEU A 143 8.03 -4.93 29.72
C LEU A 143 9.54 -4.70 29.87
N LEU A 144 10.15 -4.02 28.90
CA LEU A 144 11.50 -3.48 29.03
C LEU A 144 11.39 -2.29 29.97
N SER A 145 11.71 -2.53 31.24
CA SER A 145 11.89 -1.49 32.26
C SER A 145 12.99 -0.54 31.81
N MET A 146 12.63 0.51 31.07
CA MET A 146 13.51 1.65 30.87
C MET A 146 13.54 2.44 32.17
N ALA A 147 14.58 2.20 32.98
CA ALA A 147 14.85 2.99 34.17
C ALA A 147 14.88 4.48 33.78
N GLN A 148 13.88 5.22 34.27
CA GLN A 148 13.82 6.66 34.04
C GLN A 148 14.86 7.32 34.94
N SER A 149 16.00 7.74 34.39
CA SER A 149 16.87 8.68 35.11
C SER A 149 16.14 10.03 35.10
N ARG A 150 15.57 10.39 36.25
CA ARG A 150 15.10 11.75 36.51
C ARG A 150 16.33 12.69 36.44
N SER A 151 16.27 13.65 35.52
CA SER A 151 17.03 14.90 35.61
C SER A 151 16.14 15.93 36.28
#